data_AF-I4FY81-F1
#
_entry.id   AF-I4FY81-F1
#
_cell.length_a   1.000
_cell.length_b   1.000
_cell.length_c   1.000
_cell.angle_alpha   90.00
_cell.angle_beta   90.00
_cell.angle_gamma   90.00
#
_symmetry.space_group_name_H-M   'P 1'
#
loop_
_entity.id
_entity.type
_entity.pdbx_description
1 polymer ?
#
loop_
_entity_poly.entity_id
_entity_poly.type
_entity_poly.pdbx_seq_one_letter_code
_entity_poly.pdbx_strand_id
1 'polypeptide(L)' 'MYTFDKKVQFYQQRHQQESNCKIVISLTVDFKAQEIAKNLGIEVYSSARDGEVS' A
#
# COMPACT_ATOMS: atom_id res chain seq x y z
N MET A 1 4.51 -3.45 3.92
CA MET A 1 4.30 -3.76 2.49
C MET A 1 4.28 -5.26 2.21
N TYR A 2 5.37 -6.01 2.40
CA TYR A 2 5.38 -7.46 2.15
C TYR A 2 4.32 -8.26 2.92
N THR A 3 4.12 -7.98 4.21
CA THR A 3 3.06 -8.66 4.99
C THR A 3 1.66 -8.35 4.47
N PHE A 4 1.44 -7.11 4.02
CA PHE A 4 0.18 -6.71 3.41
C PHE A 4 -0.04 -7.44 2.07
N ASP A 5 0.99 -7.49 1.23
CA ASP A 5 0.95 -8.18 -0.06
C ASP A 5 0.66 -9.68 0.08
N LYS A 6 1.29 -10.36 1.05
CA LYS A 6 0.99 -11.76 1.37
C LYS A 6 -0.47 -11.98 1.78
N LYS A 7 -1.07 -11.03 2.50
CA LYS A 7 -2.50 -11.10 2.86
C LYS A 7 -3.36 -10.96 1.61
N VAL A 8 -3.03 -10.06 0.69
CA VAL A 8 -3.77 -9.92 -0.58
C VAL A 8 -3.75 -11.24 -1.34
N GLN A 9 -2.57 -11.83 -1.55
CA GLN A 9 -2.44 -13.13 -2.22
C GLN A 9 -3.27 -14.23 -1.56
N PHE A 10 -3.25 -14.30 -0.22
CA PHE A 10 -4.05 -15.27 0.52
C PHE A 10 -5.56 -15.10 0.25
N TYR A 11 -6.07 -13.87 0.29
CA TYR A 11 -7.50 -13.63 0.06
C TYR A 11 -7.90 -13.80 -1.40
N GLN A 12 -7.05 -13.43 -2.36
CA GLN A 12 -7.28 -13.69 -3.78
C GLN A 12 -7.44 -15.19 -4.05
N GLN A 13 -6.52 -16.01 -3.52
CA GLN A 13 -6.59 -17.47 -3.64
C GLN A 13 -7.83 -18.04 -2.96
N ARG A 14 -8.15 -17.57 -1.74
CA ARG A 14 -9.30 -18.03 -0.97
C ARG A 14 -10.63 -17.75 -1.69
N HIS A 15 -10.75 -16.60 -2.34
CA HIS A 15 -11.97 -16.16 -3.01
C HIS A 15 -11.97 -16.43 -4.53
N GLN A 16 -10.89 -16.98 -5.07
CA GLN A 16 -10.67 -17.19 -6.52
C GLN A 16 -10.94 -15.90 -7.33
N GLN A 17 -10.59 -14.76 -6.76
CA GLN A 17 -10.88 -13.45 -7.34
C GLN A 17 -9.66 -12.55 -7.19
N GLU A 18 -9.20 -12.01 -8.32
CA GLU A 18 -8.13 -11.02 -8.34
C GLU A 18 -8.62 -9.68 -7.78
N SER A 19 -7.72 -8.95 -7.12
CA SER A 19 -7.99 -7.60 -6.64
C SER A 19 -7.70 -6.59 -7.74
N ASN A 20 -8.64 -5.68 -8.02
CA ASN A 20 -8.44 -4.62 -9.00
C ASN A 20 -7.31 -3.65 -8.61
N CYS A 21 -7.11 -3.41 -7.32
CA CYS A 21 -6.05 -2.55 -6.79
C CYS A 21 -5.65 -2.96 -5.37
N LYS A 22 -4.46 -2.51 -4.95
CA LYS A 22 -3.91 -2.69 -3.60
C LYS A 22 -3.66 -1.33 -2.98
N ILE A 23 -4.39 -0.97 -1.93
CA ILE A 23 -4.32 0.36 -1.33
C ILE A 23 -3.88 0.28 0.13
N VAL A 24 -2.91 1.10 0.52
CA VAL A 24 -2.52 1.35 1.90
C VAL A 24 -2.76 2.80 2.25
N ILE A 25 -3.55 3.05 3.29
CA ILE A 25 -3.82 4.38 3.82
C ILE A 25 -3.07 4.50 5.16
N SER A 26 -2.19 5.48 5.28
CA SER A 26 -1.40 5.73 6.49
C SER A 26 -1.20 7.23 6.70
N LEU A 27 -0.80 7.65 7.90
CA LEU A 27 -0.45 9.06 8.16
C LEU A 27 0.94 9.38 7.63
N THR A 28 1.90 8.52 7.94
CA THR A 28 3.26 8.58 7.42
C THR A 28 3.67 7.20 6.93
N VAL A 29 4.56 7.17 5.93
CA VAL A 29 5.16 5.93 5.42
C VAL A 29 6.64 6.22 5.20
N ASP A 30 7.50 5.36 5.74
CA ASP A 30 8.94 5.45 5.52
C ASP A 30 9.27 5.41 4.02
N PHE A 31 10.27 6.16 3.59
CA PHE A 31 10.64 6.27 2.17
C PHE A 31 10.96 4.92 1.53
N LYS A 32 11.68 4.03 2.22
CA LYS A 32 11.98 2.68 1.70
C LYS A 32 10.70 1.85 1.56
N ALA A 33 9.74 2.04 2.47
CA ALA A 33 8.44 1.38 2.37
C ALA A 33 7.60 1.91 1.20
N GLN A 34 7.75 3.19 0.80
CA GLN A 34 7.12 3.74 -0.41
C GLN A 34 7.71 3.11 -1.68
N GLU A 35 9.04 2.96 -1.77
CA GLU A 35 9.66 2.30 -2.92
C GLU A 35 9.21 0.83 -3.04
N ILE A 36 9.16 0.11 -1.93
CA ILE A 36 8.66 -1.27 -1.90
C ILE A 36 7.18 -1.32 -2.31
N ALA A 37 6.35 -0.38 -1.86
CA ALA A 37 4.94 -0.31 -2.24
C ALA A 37 4.78 -0.12 -3.75
N LYS A 38 5.55 0.80 -4.35
CA LYS A 38 5.57 1.02 -5.80
C LYS A 38 5.94 -0.25 -6.56
N ASN A 39 7.01 -0.93 -6.14
CA ASN A 39 7.47 -2.17 -6.79
C ASN A 39 6.45 -3.32 -6.67
N LEU A 40 5.63 -3.32 -5.63
CA LEU A 40 4.56 -4.30 -5.43
C LEU A 40 3.23 -3.88 -6.07
N GLY A 41 3.13 -2.72 -6.74
CA GLY A 41 1.85 -2.22 -7.26
C GLY A 41 0.85 -1.89 -6.15
N ILE A 42 1.34 -1.37 -5.03
CA ILE A 42 0.53 -0.90 -3.90
C ILE A 42 0.46 0.63 -3.97
N GLU A 43 -0.75 1.16 -4.08
CA GLU A 43 -1.02 2.59 -3.97
C GLU A 43 -0.99 3.00 -2.50
N VAL A 44 -0.23 4.05 -2.20
CA VAL A 44 -0.08 4.56 -0.83
C VAL A 44 -0.71 5.94 -0.76
N TYR A 45 -1.76 6.07 0.04
CA TYR A 45 -2.33 7.36 0.42
C TYR A 45 -1.78 7.72 1.79
N SER A 46 -0.77 8.58 1.80
CA SER A 46 -0.28 9.19 3.03
C SER A 46 -0.98 10.52 3.26
N SER A 47 -1.73 10.65 4.36
CA SER A 47 -2.19 11.96 4.85
C SER A 47 -1.14 12.51 5.80
N ALA A 48 0.02 12.89 5.26
CA ALA A 48 0.78 13.95 5.90
C ALA A 48 -0.09 15.18 5.71
N ARG A 49 -0.66 15.71 6.80
CA ARG A 49 -1.31 17.01 6.78
C ARG A 49 -0.33 17.94 6.05
N ASP A 50 -0.72 18.46 4.87
CA ASP A 50 0.10 19.37 4.09
C ASP A 50 0.49 20.53 5.01
N GLY A 51 1.70 20.47 5.55
CA GLY A 51 2.35 21.62 6.13
C GLY A 51 2.88 22.39 4.96
N GLU A 52 2.06 23.29 4.41
CA GLU A 52 2.55 24.38 3.57
C GLU A 52 3.70 25.05 4.31
N VAL A 53 4.93 24.84 3.84
CA VAL A 53 6.07 25.65 4.28
C VAL A 53 6.06 26.87 3.38
N SER A 54 5.53 27.98 3.93
CA SER A 54 5.71 29.34 3.39
C SER A 54 7.16 29.79 3.48
#